data_AF-A0A6I7WHF3-F1
#
_entry.id   AF-A0A6I7WHF3-F1
#
_cell.length_a   1.000
_cell.length_b   1.000
_cell.length_c   1.000
_cell.angle_alpha   90.00
_cell.angle_beta   90.00
_cell.angle_gamma   90.00
#
_symmetry.space_group_name_H-M   'P 1'
#
loop_
_entity.id
_entity.type
_entity.pdbx_description
1 polymer ?
#
loop_
_entity_poly.entity_id
_entity_poly.type
_entity_poly.pdbx_seq_one_letter_code
_entity_poly.pdbx_strand_id
1 'polypeptide(L)'
;MNKKNIYLIGLMGAGKTTVGRLLAKSLAVPFYDSDKAIEDITGVDIATIFEFEGEKGFRVRENKMINELTELEDIVLATGGGVILNADNRQRLQENGFVVYLQCSVDRILDRTSRNTQRPLLNVDSPREKIQSILDERESLYLSCADFVIDSGQIQSKAAVKEILKEYMSKVN
;
A
#
# COMPACT_ATOMS: atom_id res chain seq x y z
N MET A 1 17.75 -15.20 -2.40
CA MET A 1 16.71 -15.29 -3.45
C MET A 1 16.50 -13.89 -3.99
N ASN A 2 16.50 -13.69 -5.31
CA ASN A 2 16.26 -12.38 -5.88
C ASN A 2 14.82 -11.96 -5.59
N LYS A 3 14.62 -10.90 -4.81
CA LYS A 3 13.31 -10.29 -4.54
C LYS A 3 12.81 -9.66 -5.83
N LYS A 4 12.06 -10.42 -6.64
CA LYS A 4 11.58 -9.97 -7.96
C LYS A 4 10.35 -9.06 -7.90
N ASN A 5 9.53 -9.22 -6.87
CA ASN A 5 8.34 -8.41 -6.68
C ASN A 5 8.67 -7.10 -5.98
N ILE A 6 7.91 -6.05 -6.29
CA ILE A 6 7.95 -4.79 -5.55
C ILE A 6 6.61 -4.57 -4.86
N TYR A 7 6.65 -4.38 -3.55
CA TYR A 7 5.46 -4.16 -2.74
C TYR A 7 5.45 -2.74 -2.19
N LEU A 8 4.40 -1.98 -2.50
CA LEU A 8 4.22 -0.62 -2.02
C LEU A 8 3.32 -0.64 -0.78
N ILE A 9 3.87 -0.19 0.34
CA ILE A 9 3.15 0.00 1.61
C ILE A 9 3.07 1.49 1.95
N GLY A 10 2.17 1.83 2.87
CA GLY A 10 1.98 3.18 3.38
C GLY A 10 0.50 3.56 3.45
N LEU A 11 0.21 4.71 4.06
CA LEU A 11 -1.17 5.15 4.25
C LEU A 11 -1.90 5.42 2.94
N MET A 12 -3.22 5.50 3.04
CA MET A 12 -4.04 6.02 1.96
C MET A 12 -3.57 7.41 1.53
N GLY A 13 -3.68 7.75 0.25
CA GLY A 13 -3.20 9.04 -0.25
C GLY A 13 -1.68 9.14 -0.44
N ALA A 14 -0.88 8.15 -0.01
CA ALA A 14 0.57 8.12 -0.27
C ALA A 14 0.95 7.96 -1.75
N GLY A 15 -0.02 7.71 -2.64
CA GLY A 15 0.23 7.61 -4.09
C GLY A 15 0.67 6.23 -4.57
N LYS A 16 0.47 5.17 -3.77
CA LYS A 16 0.82 3.78 -4.07
C LYS A 16 0.35 3.33 -5.44
N THR A 17 -0.93 3.54 -5.78
CA THR A 17 -1.46 3.13 -7.08
C THR A 17 -0.82 3.88 -8.26
N THR A 18 -0.50 5.18 -8.08
CA THR A 18 0.16 5.99 -9.12
C THR A 18 1.61 5.58 -9.32
N VAL A 19 2.38 5.46 -8.24
CA VAL A 19 3.78 5.03 -8.27
C VAL A 19 3.89 3.59 -8.76
N GLY A 20 3.01 2.71 -8.30
CA GLY A 20 2.98 1.30 -8.67
C GLY A 20 2.73 1.07 -10.15
N ARG A 21 1.75 1.76 -10.75
CA ARG A 21 1.52 1.69 -12.20
C ARG A 21 2.73 2.16 -13.01
N LEU A 22 3.41 3.22 -12.55
CA LEU A 22 4.61 3.73 -13.23
C LEU A 22 5.81 2.78 -13.10
N LEU A 23 6.00 2.17 -11.92
CA LEU A 23 7.01 1.14 -11.70
C LEU A 23 6.77 -0.07 -12.59
N ALA A 24 5.55 -0.62 -12.56
CA ALA A 24 5.16 -1.78 -13.36
C ALA A 24 5.40 -1.55 -14.86
N LYS A 25 4.98 -0.37 -15.36
CA LYS A 25 5.24 0.04 -16.75
C LYS A 25 6.74 0.12 -17.07
N SER A 26 7.55 0.61 -16.14
CA SER A 26 9.00 0.78 -16.35
C SER A 26 9.76 -0.55 -16.34
N LEU A 27 9.26 -1.52 -15.58
CA LEU A 27 9.80 -2.88 -15.46
C LEU A 27 9.18 -3.87 -16.46
N ALA A 28 8.15 -3.45 -17.20
CA ALA A 28 7.35 -4.30 -18.09
C ALA A 28 6.72 -5.52 -17.39
N VAL A 29 6.22 -5.30 -16.17
CA VAL A 29 5.55 -6.32 -15.34
C VAL A 29 4.10 -5.94 -15.02
N PRO A 30 3.24 -6.89 -14.61
CA PRO A 30 1.88 -6.59 -14.15
C PRO A 30 1.85 -5.70 -12.90
N PHE A 31 0.80 -4.89 -12.80
CA PHE A 31 0.47 -4.11 -11.61
C PHE A 31 -0.80 -4.64 -10.96
N TYR A 32 -0.78 -4.82 -9.65
CA TYR A 32 -1.94 -5.17 -8.84
C TYR A 32 -2.17 -4.13 -7.74
N ASP A 33 -3.44 -3.92 -7.39
CA ASP A 33 -3.86 -3.16 -6.21
C ASP A 33 -4.71 -4.09 -5.36
N SER A 34 -4.28 -4.39 -4.12
CA SER A 34 -4.93 -5.41 -3.30
C SER A 34 -6.36 -5.03 -2.94
N ASP A 35 -6.61 -3.74 -2.71
CA ASP A 35 -7.96 -3.23 -2.41
C ASP A 35 -8.87 -3.49 -3.62
N LYS A 36 -8.38 -3.21 -4.84
CA LYS A 36 -9.12 -3.48 -6.07
C LYS A 36 -9.34 -4.97 -6.32
N ALA A 37 -8.33 -5.79 -6.07
CA ALA A 37 -8.45 -7.24 -6.23
C ALA A 37 -9.48 -7.85 -5.27
N ILE A 38 -9.60 -7.31 -4.04
CA ILE A 38 -10.68 -7.68 -3.11
C ILE A 38 -12.03 -7.29 -3.69
N GLU A 39 -12.22 -6.06 -4.17
CA GLU A 39 -13.50 -5.64 -4.76
C GLU A 39 -13.90 -6.48 -5.98
N ASP A 40 -12.93 -6.81 -6.84
CA ASP A 40 -13.17 -7.61 -8.04
C ASP A 40 -13.62 -9.03 -7.70
N ILE A 41 -13.08 -9.63 -6.63
CA ILE A 41 -13.43 -10.99 -6.22
C ILE A 41 -14.72 -11.04 -5.39
N THR A 42 -15.03 -10.00 -4.61
CA THR A 42 -16.26 -9.91 -3.82
C THR A 42 -17.45 -9.42 -4.62
N GLY A 43 -17.22 -8.70 -5.72
CA GLY A 43 -18.26 -8.06 -6.53
C GLY A 43 -18.89 -6.82 -5.88
N VAL A 44 -18.32 -6.34 -4.77
CA VAL A 44 -18.80 -5.16 -4.02
C VAL A 44 -17.62 -4.30 -3.57
N ASP A 45 -17.86 -3.00 -3.38
CA ASP A 45 -16.82 -2.09 -2.92
C ASP A 45 -16.41 -2.34 -1.44
N ILE A 46 -15.26 -1.80 -1.04
CA ILE A 46 -14.76 -1.95 0.33
C ILE A 46 -15.74 -1.35 1.35
N ALA A 47 -16.41 -0.25 1.03
CA ALA A 47 -17.37 0.39 1.94
C ALA A 47 -18.51 -0.58 2.31
N THR A 48 -19.03 -1.30 1.31
CA THR A 48 -20.05 -2.35 1.48
C THR A 48 -19.53 -3.49 2.36
N ILE A 49 -18.29 -3.96 2.15
CA ILE A 49 -17.70 -5.00 2.99
C ILE A 49 -17.63 -4.55 4.46
N PHE A 50 -17.21 -3.31 4.71
CA PHE A 50 -17.16 -2.75 6.07
C PHE A 50 -18.55 -2.60 6.69
N GLU A 51 -19.57 -2.22 5.91
CA GLU A 51 -20.95 -2.09 6.39
C GLU A 51 -21.52 -3.44 6.87
N PHE A 52 -21.33 -4.51 6.09
CA PHE A 52 -21.94 -5.81 6.37
C PHE A 52 -21.09 -6.72 7.26
N GLU A 53 -19.76 -6.67 7.14
CA GLU A 53 -18.84 -7.61 7.82
C GLU A 53 -17.93 -6.93 8.85
N GLY A 54 -17.96 -5.60 8.90
CA GLY A 54 -17.06 -4.81 9.72
C GLY A 54 -15.60 -4.93 9.29
N GLU A 55 -14.72 -4.25 10.04
CA GLU A 55 -13.28 -4.30 9.77
C GLU A 55 -12.72 -5.72 9.90
N LYS A 56 -13.23 -6.52 10.85
CA LYS A 56 -12.75 -7.90 11.04
C LYS A 56 -12.96 -8.76 9.78
N GLY A 57 -14.13 -8.67 9.14
CA GLY A 57 -14.40 -9.40 7.89
C GLY A 57 -13.50 -8.93 6.75
N PHE A 58 -13.34 -7.62 6.60
CA PHE A 58 -12.40 -7.06 5.63
C PHE A 58 -10.96 -7.56 5.84
N ARG A 59 -10.47 -7.60 7.09
CA ARG A 59 -9.11 -8.07 7.41
C ARG A 59 -8.89 -9.54 7.07
N VAL A 60 -9.91 -10.39 7.21
CA VAL A 60 -9.83 -11.80 6.77
C VAL A 60 -9.65 -11.87 5.26
N ARG A 61 -10.40 -11.07 4.49
CA ARG A 61 -10.29 -10.98 3.04
C ARG A 61 -8.95 -10.40 2.59
N GLU A 62 -8.48 -9.35 3.25
CA GLU A 62 -7.17 -8.75 3.02
C GLU A 62 -6.03 -9.75 3.23
N ASN A 63 -6.05 -10.51 4.34
CA ASN A 63 -5.03 -11.54 4.59
C ASN A 63 -5.01 -12.61 3.49
N LYS A 64 -6.20 -13.11 3.07
CA LYS A 64 -6.30 -14.08 1.99
C LYS A 64 -5.77 -13.53 0.66
N MET A 65 -6.18 -12.32 0.28
CA MET A 65 -5.75 -11.68 -0.97
C MET A 65 -4.25 -11.40 -0.98
N ILE A 66 -3.68 -10.97 0.15
CA ILE A 66 -2.24 -10.75 0.24
C ILE A 66 -1.48 -12.07 0.10
N ASN A 67 -1.95 -13.16 0.70
CA ASN A 67 -1.35 -14.48 0.48
C ASN A 67 -1.30 -14.82 -1.02
N GLU A 68 -2.45 -14.78 -1.71
CA GLU A 68 -2.56 -15.10 -3.14
C GLU A 68 -1.68 -14.20 -4.02
N LEU A 69 -1.69 -12.88 -3.78
CA LEU A 69 -0.90 -11.94 -4.60
C LEU A 69 0.60 -12.05 -4.35
N THR A 70 1.03 -12.42 -3.14
CA THR A 70 2.46 -12.60 -2.83
C THR A 70 3.05 -13.92 -3.36
N GLU A 71 2.20 -14.86 -3.81
CA GLU A 71 2.63 -16.09 -4.50
C GLU A 71 2.93 -15.87 -6.00
N LEU A 72 2.51 -14.73 -6.57
CA LEU A 72 2.84 -14.36 -7.94
C LEU A 72 4.31 -13.97 -8.08
N GLU A 73 4.87 -14.09 -9.28
CA GLU A 73 6.23 -13.64 -9.61
C GLU A 73 6.21 -12.46 -10.58
N ASP A 74 7.26 -11.63 -10.50
CA ASP A 74 7.51 -10.49 -11.37
C ASP A 74 6.30 -9.53 -11.41
N ILE A 75 5.88 -9.02 -10.23
CA ILE A 75 4.77 -8.06 -10.11
C ILE A 75 5.13 -6.81 -9.31
N VAL A 76 4.35 -5.74 -9.53
CA VAL A 76 4.27 -4.61 -8.58
C VAL A 76 2.90 -4.61 -7.91
N LEU A 77 2.88 -4.64 -6.58
CA LEU A 77 1.66 -4.63 -5.77
C LEU A 77 1.55 -3.34 -4.96
N ALA A 78 0.46 -2.59 -5.15
CA ALA A 78 0.00 -1.61 -4.18
C ALA A 78 -0.89 -2.30 -3.14
N THR A 79 -0.56 -2.12 -1.87
CA THR A 79 -1.31 -2.75 -0.77
C THR A 79 -2.36 -1.80 -0.15
N GLY A 80 -3.33 -2.35 0.56
CA GLY A 80 -4.20 -1.59 1.45
C GLY A 80 -3.42 -0.98 2.61
N GLY A 81 -3.82 0.21 3.08
CA GLY A 81 -3.11 0.88 4.19
C GLY A 81 -3.20 0.16 5.55
N GLY A 82 -4.02 -0.90 5.66
CA GLY A 82 -4.13 -1.74 6.86
C GLY A 82 -3.30 -3.01 6.80
N VAL A 83 -2.69 -3.33 5.65
CA VAL A 83 -2.00 -4.61 5.43
C VAL A 83 -0.96 -4.92 6.50
N ILE A 84 -0.27 -3.88 6.98
CA ILE A 84 0.82 -4.01 7.94
C ILE A 84 0.36 -4.37 9.34
N LEU A 85 -0.93 -4.31 9.66
CA LEU A 85 -1.43 -4.62 11.00
C LEU A 85 -1.33 -6.12 11.29
N ASN A 86 -1.46 -6.95 10.26
CA ASN A 86 -1.34 -8.39 10.36
C ASN A 86 0.14 -8.82 10.24
N ALA A 87 0.63 -9.61 11.19
CA ALA A 87 2.03 -10.06 11.22
C ALA A 87 2.40 -11.00 10.06
N ASP A 88 1.51 -11.93 9.70
CA ASP A 88 1.72 -12.86 8.60
C ASP A 88 1.81 -12.10 7.26
N ASN A 89 1.00 -11.07 7.08
CA ASN A 89 1.10 -10.20 5.91
C ASN A 89 2.46 -9.51 5.83
N ARG A 90 2.96 -8.94 6.93
CA ARG A 90 4.30 -8.34 6.97
C ARG A 90 5.37 -9.35 6.59
N GLN A 91 5.32 -10.55 7.17
CA GLN A 91 6.26 -11.63 6.88
C GLN A 91 6.24 -12.00 5.39
N ARG A 92 5.07 -12.25 4.80
CA ARG A 92 4.94 -12.57 3.37
C ARG A 92 5.50 -11.47 2.47
N LEU A 93 5.23 -10.20 2.79
CA LEU A 93 5.76 -9.09 2.02
C LEU A 93 7.30 -9.04 2.09
N GLN A 94 7.87 -9.24 3.27
CA GLN A 94 9.32 -9.20 3.48
C GLN A 94 10.06 -10.39 2.86
N GLU A 95 9.45 -11.59 2.89
CA GLU A 95 10.02 -12.83 2.34
C GLU A 95 9.93 -12.88 0.81
N ASN A 96 8.82 -12.40 0.24
CA ASN A 96 8.52 -12.60 -1.19
C ASN A 96 8.81 -11.38 -2.08
N GLY A 97 9.36 -10.27 -1.55
CA GLY A 97 9.59 -9.09 -2.37
C GLY A 97 10.37 -7.95 -1.72
N PHE A 98 10.62 -6.92 -2.53
CA PHE A 98 11.24 -5.67 -2.14
C PHE A 98 10.17 -4.70 -1.67
N VAL A 99 10.17 -4.39 -0.38
CA VAL A 99 9.11 -3.60 0.26
C VAL A 99 9.51 -2.13 0.29
N VAL A 100 8.70 -1.30 -0.36
CA VAL A 100 8.89 0.15 -0.42
C VAL A 100 7.80 0.83 0.40
N TYR A 101 8.21 1.55 1.44
CA TYR A 101 7.31 2.45 2.16
C TYR A 101 7.26 3.82 1.47
N LEU A 102 6.09 4.14 0.92
CA LEU A 102 5.78 5.50 0.47
C LEU A 102 5.33 6.33 1.68
N GLN A 103 6.30 6.96 2.35
CA GLN A 103 6.03 7.87 3.44
C GLN A 103 5.33 9.12 2.91
N CYS A 104 4.38 9.67 3.68
CA CYS A 104 3.64 10.87 3.31
C CYS A 104 3.16 11.59 4.56
N SER A 105 3.36 12.90 4.64
CA SER A 105 2.90 13.68 5.80
C SER A 105 1.38 13.73 5.89
N VAL A 106 0.84 13.92 7.10
CA VAL A 106 -0.60 14.05 7.35
C VAL A 106 -1.23 15.16 6.51
N ASP A 107 -0.54 16.31 6.38
CA ASP A 107 -0.99 17.43 5.54
C ASP A 107 -1.16 17.01 4.07
N ARG A 108 -0.18 16.27 3.54
CA ARG A 108 -0.23 15.79 2.16
C ARG A 108 -1.29 14.72 1.95
N ILE A 109 -1.50 13.84 2.93
CA ILE A 109 -2.57 12.86 2.89
C ILE A 109 -3.92 13.59 2.86
N LEU A 110 -4.14 14.55 3.76
CA LEU A 110 -5.36 15.38 3.79
C LEU A 110 -5.62 16.08 2.45
N ASP A 111 -4.61 16.76 1.89
CA ASP A 111 -4.74 17.45 0.61
C ASP A 111 -5.21 16.48 -0.49
N ARG A 112 -4.65 15.27 -0.53
CA ARG A 112 -4.94 14.25 -1.55
C ARG A 112 -6.25 13.50 -1.30
N THR A 113 -6.70 13.39 -0.05
CA THR A 113 -7.93 12.66 0.30
C THR A 113 -9.15 13.56 0.40
N SER A 114 -8.97 14.88 0.58
CA SER A 114 -10.04 15.88 0.77
C SER A 114 -11.12 15.88 -0.32
N ARG A 115 -10.80 15.42 -1.54
CA ARG A 115 -11.72 15.38 -2.68
C ARG A 115 -12.38 14.02 -2.91
N ASN A 116 -12.09 13.01 -2.08
CA ASN A 116 -12.51 11.63 -2.31
C ASN A 116 -13.42 11.13 -1.18
N THR A 117 -14.73 11.07 -1.47
CA THR A 117 -15.80 10.67 -0.53
C THR A 117 -15.86 9.18 -0.25
N GLN A 118 -15.14 8.34 -1.01
CA GLN A 118 -15.12 6.87 -0.86
C GLN A 118 -14.19 6.37 0.26
N ARG A 119 -13.96 7.17 1.30
CA ARG A 119 -13.06 6.80 2.41
C ARG A 119 -13.82 6.80 3.73
N PRO A 120 -14.53 5.71 4.06
CA PRO A 120 -15.36 5.63 5.26
C PRO A 120 -14.61 6.01 6.55
N LEU A 121 -13.32 5.67 6.62
CA LEU A 121 -12.44 5.97 7.76
C LEU A 121 -12.16 7.47 7.98
N LEU A 122 -12.42 8.32 6.98
CA LEU A 122 -12.15 9.77 7.03
C LEU A 122 -13.43 10.62 7.08
N ASN A 123 -14.61 10.00 7.07
CA ASN A 123 -15.89 10.68 7.22
C ASN A 123 -16.20 10.90 8.71
N VAL A 124 -15.34 11.67 9.38
CA VAL A 124 -15.41 12.00 10.81
C VAL A 124 -15.22 13.50 11.02
N ASP A 125 -15.59 14.02 12.19
CA ASP A 125 -15.52 15.45 12.49
C ASP A 125 -14.09 16.03 12.38
N SER A 126 -13.08 15.23 12.75
CA SER A 126 -11.66 15.61 12.71
C SER A 126 -10.83 14.65 11.82
N PRO A 127 -10.89 14.77 10.47
CA PRO A 127 -10.13 13.88 9.58
C PRO A 127 -8.61 13.95 9.80
N ARG A 128 -8.08 15.13 10.17
CA ARG A 128 -6.66 15.33 10.48
C ARG A 128 -6.22 14.47 11.65
N GLU A 129 -6.93 14.58 12.78
CA GLU A 129 -6.62 13.84 14.01
C GLU A 129 -6.74 12.35 13.76
N LYS A 130 -7.74 11.92 12.98
CA LYS A 130 -7.90 10.52 12.62
C LYS A 130 -6.76 10.00 11.75
N ILE A 131 -6.30 10.75 10.76
CA ILE A 131 -5.13 10.37 9.95
C ILE A 131 -3.88 10.31 10.81
N GLN A 132 -3.68 11.29 11.69
CA GLN A 132 -2.54 11.31 12.61
C GLN A 132 -2.55 10.09 13.52
N SER A 133 -3.68 9.75 14.14
CA SER A 133 -3.77 8.57 15.02
C SER A 133 -3.47 7.27 14.28
N ILE A 134 -3.94 7.15 13.03
CA ILE A 134 -3.67 5.97 12.19
C ILE A 134 -2.18 5.92 11.82
N LEU A 135 -1.56 7.07 11.52
CA LEU A 135 -0.12 7.13 11.23
C LEU A 135 0.68 6.73 12.46
N ASP A 136 0.38 7.28 13.64
CA ASP A 136 1.10 7.00 14.88
C ASP A 136 1.04 5.51 15.26
N GLU A 137 -0.11 4.86 15.03
CA GLU A 137 -0.28 3.42 15.23
C GLU A 137 0.58 2.57 14.27
N ARG A 138 0.74 3.04 13.02
CA ARG A 138 1.23 2.21 11.91
C ARG A 138 2.65 2.51 11.47
N GLU A 139 3.19 3.68 11.79
CA GLU A 139 4.48 4.17 11.29
C GLU A 139 5.63 3.22 11.64
N SER A 140 5.71 2.78 12.88
CA SER A 140 6.75 1.84 13.32
C SER A 140 6.67 0.50 12.57
N LEU A 141 5.46 0.04 12.25
CA LEU A 141 5.24 -1.18 11.48
C LEU A 141 5.63 -0.99 10.01
N TYR A 142 5.28 0.13 9.39
CA TYR A 142 5.74 0.46 8.03
C TYR A 142 7.27 0.49 7.96
N LEU A 143 7.91 1.21 8.88
CA LEU A 143 9.37 1.33 8.93
C LEU A 143 10.06 -0.01 9.14
N SER A 144 9.53 -0.86 10.04
CA SER A 144 10.08 -2.20 10.29
C SER A 144 9.94 -3.16 9.11
N CYS A 145 8.94 -2.93 8.25
CA CYS A 145 8.62 -3.79 7.12
C CYS A 145 9.40 -3.41 5.85
N ALA A 146 9.82 -2.15 5.73
CA ALA A 146 10.36 -1.59 4.50
C ALA A 146 11.84 -1.93 4.29
N ASP A 147 12.18 -2.36 3.07
CA ASP A 147 13.56 -2.40 2.59
C ASP A 147 14.03 -1.00 2.16
N PHE A 148 13.09 -0.14 1.72
CA PHE A 148 13.36 1.24 1.29
C PHE A 148 12.21 2.18 1.66
N VAL A 149 12.56 3.39 2.12
CA VAL A 149 11.59 4.43 2.49
C VAL A 149 11.81 5.63 1.59
N ILE A 150 10.71 6.18 1.06
CA ILE A 150 10.74 7.37 0.22
C ILE A 150 9.60 8.32 0.56
N ASP A 151 9.91 9.60 0.74
CA ASP A 151 8.92 10.64 0.99
C ASP A 151 8.19 11.00 -0.33
N SER A 152 7.05 10.34 -0.53
CA SER A 152 6.16 10.55 -1.67
C SER A 152 5.40 11.89 -1.65
N GLY A 153 5.49 12.65 -0.55
CA GLY A 153 4.83 13.94 -0.36
C GLY A 153 5.66 15.12 -0.87
N GLN A 154 6.97 14.96 -1.02
CA GLN A 154 7.90 16.02 -1.43
C GLN A 154 8.34 15.91 -2.89
N ILE A 155 8.27 14.72 -3.49
CA ILE A 155 8.74 14.49 -4.87
C ILE A 155 7.60 14.09 -5.81
N GLN A 156 7.79 14.38 -7.10
CA GLN A 156 6.87 13.92 -8.14
C GLN A 156 6.95 12.41 -8.30
N SER A 157 5.85 11.76 -8.67
CA SER A 157 5.80 10.29 -8.80
C SER A 157 6.85 9.73 -9.76
N LYS A 158 7.21 10.44 -10.83
CA LYS A 158 8.30 10.01 -11.75
C LYS A 158 9.68 10.02 -11.09
N ALA A 159 9.95 10.99 -10.21
CA ALA A 159 11.20 11.04 -9.47
C ALA A 159 11.25 9.91 -8.44
N ALA A 160 10.15 9.67 -7.72
CA ALA A 160 10.02 8.54 -6.80
C ALA A 160 10.29 7.20 -7.49
N VAL A 161 9.70 6.98 -8.66
CA VAL A 161 9.92 5.76 -9.47
C VAL A 161 11.39 5.58 -9.82
N LYS A 162 12.08 6.64 -10.25
CA LYS A 162 13.50 6.58 -10.60
C LYS A 162 14.37 6.18 -9.40
N GLU A 163 14.10 6.74 -8.22
CA GLU A 163 14.83 6.41 -6.99
C GLU A 163 14.56 4.98 -6.53
N ILE A 164 13.28 4.56 -6.54
CA ILE A 164 12.89 3.19 -6.20
C ILE A 164 13.56 2.18 -7.13
N LEU A 165 13.57 2.42 -8.45
CA LEU A 165 14.23 1.54 -9.41
C LEU A 165 15.74 1.49 -9.18
N LYS A 166 16.38 2.63 -8.87
CA LYS A 166 17.80 2.66 -8.55
C LYS A 166 18.11 1.80 -7.34
N GLU A 167 17.35 1.94 -6.26
CA GLU A 167 17.57 1.16 -5.04
C GLU A 167 17.29 -0.33 -5.28
N TYR A 168 16.16 -0.65 -5.90
CA TYR A 168 15.77 -2.02 -6.25
C TYR A 168 16.85 -2.73 -7.07
N MET A 169 17.35 -2.11 -8.13
CA MET A 169 18.41 -2.68 -8.97
C MET A 169 19.75 -2.86 -8.23
N SER A 170 19.99 -2.11 -7.15
CA SER A 170 21.20 -2.30 -6.33
C SER A 170 21.14 -3.51 -5.39
N LYS A 171 19.94 -4.05 -5.16
CA LYS A 171 19.67 -5.20 -4.27
C LYS A 171 19.45 -6.51 -5.02
N VAL A 172 19.12 -6.44 -6.31
CA VAL A 172 18.80 -7.58 -7.19
C VAL A 172 20.00 -8.01 -8.06
N ASN A 173 21.04 -7.17 -8.13
CA ASN A 173 22.36 -7.51 -8.68
C ASN A 173 23.31 -7.94 -7.56
#